data_AF-M1EDP8-F1
#
_entry.id   AF-M1EDP8-F1
#
_cell.length_a   1.000
_cell.length_b   1.000
_cell.length_c   1.000
_cell.angle_alpha   90.00
_cell.angle_beta   90.00
_cell.angle_gamma   90.00
#
_symmetry.space_group_name_H-M   'P 1'
#
loop_
_entity.id
_entity.type
_entity.pdbx_description
1 polymer ?
#
loop_
_entity_poly.entity_id
_entity_poly.type
_entity_poly.pdbx_seq_one_letter_code
_entity_poly.pdbx_strand_id
1 'polypeptide(L)'
;PQAADDEHVLLTIRTCFAIAIEHFFDKESERIVLIPLNEIFHVSQDGTSNNLILRSTNKTCSHYECAFLGGLKTENCVENTEHHLPIYLYSPG
;
A
#
# COMPACT_ATOMS: atom_id res chain seq x y z
N PRO A 1 38.29 5.74 11.13
CA PRO A 1 36.95 5.14 11.01
C PRO A 1 36.48 5.20 9.56
N GLN A 2 36.50 4.07 8.85
CA GLN A 2 35.91 3.97 7.50
C GLN A 2 34.39 4.14 7.65
N ALA A 3 33.83 5.14 6.96
CA ALA A 3 32.40 5.27 6.80
C ALA A 3 31.88 3.98 6.15
N ALA A 4 30.88 3.34 6.76
CA ALA A 4 30.19 2.22 6.15
C ALA A 4 29.61 2.70 4.82
N ASP A 5 29.81 1.93 3.77
CA ASP A 5 29.18 2.13 2.47
C ASP A 5 27.66 2.06 2.70
N ASP A 6 26.96 3.19 2.63
CA ASP A 6 25.50 3.24 2.74
C ASP A 6 24.92 2.58 1.49
N GLU A 7 24.79 1.25 1.53
CA GLU A 7 24.21 0.46 0.46
C GLU A 7 22.71 0.78 0.38
N HIS A 8 22.38 1.79 -0.42
CA HIS A 8 21.00 2.20 -0.67
C HIS A 8 20.32 1.15 -1.55
N VAL A 9 19.17 0.65 -1.09
CA VAL A 9 18.33 -0.27 -1.87
C VAL A 9 17.33 0.54 -2.70
N LEU A 10 17.38 0.40 -4.03
CA LEU A 10 16.37 0.97 -4.91
C LEU A 10 15.14 0.07 -4.97
N LEU A 11 13.96 0.68 -4.82
CA LEU A 11 12.67 0.01 -4.98
C LEU A 11 12.01 0.42 -6.29
N THR A 12 11.83 -0.53 -7.21
CA THR A 12 11.01 -0.33 -8.41
C THR A 12 9.61 -0.84 -8.12
N ILE A 13 8.65 0.07 -7.89
CA ILE A 13 7.29 -0.28 -7.50
C ILE A 13 6.34 -0.14 -8.69
N ARG A 14 5.61 -1.21 -9.01
CA ARG A 14 4.53 -1.28 -10.00
C ARG A 14 3.22 -1.50 -9.28
N THR A 15 2.54 -0.42 -8.93
CA THR A 15 1.30 -0.38 -8.13
C THR A 15 0.06 -0.26 -9.02
N CYS A 16 -1.05 -0.86 -8.59
CA CYS A 16 -2.37 -0.76 -9.25
C CYS A 16 -3.33 0.20 -8.51
N PHE A 17 -3.08 0.47 -7.23
CA PHE A 17 -3.98 1.25 -6.37
C PHE A 17 -3.45 2.64 -6.01
N ALA A 18 -2.30 3.03 -6.55
CA ALA A 18 -1.72 4.32 -6.24
C ALA A 18 -2.47 5.50 -6.88
N ILE A 19 -2.43 6.62 -6.18
CA ILE A 19 -3.04 7.88 -6.61
C ILE A 19 -1.94 8.92 -6.77
N ALA A 20 -1.89 9.51 -7.95
CA ALA A 20 -1.03 10.65 -8.25
C ALA A 20 -1.61 11.90 -7.55
N ILE A 21 -0.80 12.57 -6.72
CA ILE A 21 -1.28 13.67 -5.87
C ILE A 21 -0.60 15.01 -6.13
N GLU A 22 0.09 15.15 -7.26
CA GLU A 22 0.75 16.39 -7.68
C GLU A 22 -0.20 17.60 -7.67
N HIS A 23 -1.47 17.39 -8.01
CA HIS A 23 -2.48 18.44 -8.04
C HIS A 23 -2.97 18.91 -6.66
N PHE A 24 -2.55 18.23 -5.58
CA PHE A 24 -2.89 18.62 -4.22
C PHE A 24 -1.80 19.47 -3.56
N PHE A 25 -0.68 19.75 -4.26
CA PHE A 25 0.40 20.59 -3.76
C PHE A 25 0.54 21.89 -4.56
N ASP A 26 0.71 23.01 -3.86
CA ASP A 26 0.85 24.36 -4.46
C ASP A 26 2.23 24.66 -5.06
N LYS A 27 3.17 23.72 -5.00
CA LYS A 27 4.53 23.88 -5.56
C LYS A 27 4.67 22.99 -6.79
N GLU A 28 5.63 23.33 -7.67
CA GLU A 28 6.13 22.38 -8.68
C GLU A 28 6.68 21.15 -7.95
N SER A 29 5.80 20.21 -7.63
CA SER A 29 6.12 19.04 -6.87
C SER A 29 6.68 18.01 -7.83
N GLU A 30 7.70 17.31 -7.38
CA GLU A 30 8.07 16.01 -7.93
C GLU A 30 6.81 15.14 -8.12
N ARG A 31 6.81 14.21 -9.06
CA ARG A 31 5.67 13.31 -9.29
C ARG A 31 5.47 12.41 -8.06
N ILE A 32 4.67 12.88 -7.11
CA ILE A 32 4.37 12.18 -5.86
C ILE A 32 3.15 11.29 -6.07
N VAL A 33 3.31 10.01 -5.75
CA VAL A 33 2.23 9.03 -5.76
C VAL A 33 2.03 8.49 -4.35
N LEU A 34 0.77 8.38 -3.91
CA LEU A 34 0.41 7.69 -2.68
C LEU A 34 0.04 6.26 -2.99
N ILE A 35 0.70 5.33 -2.33
CA ILE A 35 0.41 3.89 -2.42
C ILE A 35 -0.31 3.50 -1.12
N PRO A 36 -1.50 2.88 -1.19
CA PRO A 36 -2.19 2.45 0.01
C PRO A 36 -1.41 1.32 0.69
N LEU A 37 -1.32 1.38 2.02
CA LEU A 37 -0.47 0.48 2.82
C LEU A 37 -0.94 -0.98 2.81
N ASN A 38 -2.17 -1.23 2.38
CA ASN A 38 -2.78 -2.56 2.34
C ASN A 38 -2.63 -3.24 0.96
N GLU A 39 -1.93 -2.64 0.00
CA GLU A 39 -1.68 -3.28 -1.30
C GLU A 39 -0.71 -4.47 -1.17
N ILE A 40 -1.05 -5.59 -1.81
CA ILE A 40 -0.23 -6.81 -1.79
C ILE A 40 0.69 -6.82 -3.01
N PHE A 41 2.00 -6.93 -2.77
CA PHE A 41 3.03 -7.01 -3.81
C PHE A 41 3.68 -8.39 -3.88
N HIS A 42 3.92 -8.85 -5.10
CA HIS A 42 4.93 -9.87 -5.37
C HIS A 42 6.30 -9.20 -5.41
N VAL A 43 7.26 -9.72 -4.65
CA VAL A 43 8.61 -9.15 -4.51
C VAL A 43 9.62 -10.04 -5.24
N SER A 44 10.43 -9.42 -6.10
CA SER A 44 11.54 -10.09 -6.80
C SER A 44 12.79 -9.21 -6.80
N GLN A 45 13.97 -9.81 -6.92
CA GLN A 45 15.22 -9.07 -7.08
C GLN A 45 15.37 -8.54 -8.51
N ASP A 46 15.99 -7.37 -8.65
CA ASP A 46 16.37 -6.82 -9.95
C ASP A 46 17.75 -7.36 -10.37
N GLY A 47 17.74 -8.57 -10.95
CA GLY A 47 18.94 -9.25 -11.41
C GLY A 47 19.89 -9.60 -10.26
N THR A 48 21.16 -9.19 -10.38
CA THR A 48 22.23 -9.45 -9.39
C THR A 48 22.45 -8.29 -8.41
N SER A 49 21.62 -7.25 -8.46
CA SER A 49 21.70 -6.12 -7.53
C SER A 49 20.85 -6.37 -6.29
N ASN A 50 21.12 -5.66 -5.20
CA ASN A 50 20.29 -5.67 -3.99
C ASN A 50 18.95 -4.92 -4.16
N ASN A 51 18.65 -4.42 -5.37
CA ASN A 51 17.43 -3.70 -5.67
C ASN A 51 16.22 -4.64 -5.76
N LEU A 52 15.06 -4.13 -5.39
CA LEU A 52 13.83 -4.92 -5.34
C LEU A 52 12.80 -4.36 -6.33
N ILE A 53 12.12 -5.28 -7.00
CA ILE A 53 10.96 -4.99 -7.82
C ILE A 53 9.73 -5.47 -7.05
N LEU A 54 8.84 -4.52 -6.75
CA LEU A 54 7.55 -4.79 -6.13
C LEU A 54 6.49 -4.69 -7.21
N ARG A 55 5.80 -5.79 -7.51
CA ARG A 55 4.72 -5.81 -8.51
C ARG A 55 3.39 -6.09 -7.83
N SER A 56 2.43 -5.19 -8.00
CA SER A 56 1.09 -5.36 -7.46
C SER A 56 0.48 -6.67 -7.92
N THR A 57 -0.18 -7.35 -6.99
CA THR A 57 -0.99 -8.53 -7.27
C THR A 57 -2.43 -8.17 -7.63
N ASN A 58 -2.74 -6.87 -7.74
CA ASN A 58 -4.09 -6.34 -7.90
C ASN A 58 -5.04 -6.77 -6.75
N LYS A 59 -4.50 -6.90 -5.53
CA LYS A 59 -5.21 -7.28 -4.33
C LYS A 59 -4.83 -6.36 -3.18
N THR A 60 -5.78 -6.11 -2.29
CA THR A 60 -5.52 -5.45 -1.01
C THR A 60 -5.88 -6.38 0.14
N CYS A 61 -5.15 -6.27 1.25
CA CYS A 61 -5.41 -7.03 2.47
C CYS A 61 -5.33 -6.16 3.70
N SER A 62 -6.40 -6.10 4.48
CA SER A 62 -6.41 -5.46 5.79
C SER A 62 -6.77 -6.46 6.89
N HIS A 63 -6.13 -6.32 8.04
CA HIS A 63 -6.52 -7.02 9.27
C HIS A 63 -7.58 -6.24 10.06
N TYR A 64 -7.87 -5.01 9.64
CA TYR A 64 -8.84 -4.13 10.27
C TYR A 64 -9.83 -3.64 9.24
N GLU A 65 -11.11 -3.81 9.53
CA GLU A 65 -12.21 -3.27 8.74
C GLU A 65 -13.09 -2.48 9.69
N CYS A 66 -13.35 -1.20 9.42
CA CYS A 66 -14.23 -0.36 10.23
C CYS A 66 -13.88 -0.32 11.75
N ALA A 67 -12.59 -0.27 12.11
CA ALA A 67 -12.14 -0.36 13.52
C ALA A 67 -12.77 0.69 14.45
N PHE A 68 -12.97 1.92 13.96
CA PHE A 68 -13.61 2.99 14.73
C PHE A 68 -15.14 2.84 14.88
N LEU A 69 -15.75 1.92 14.14
CA LEU A 69 -17.16 1.56 14.23
C LEU A 69 -17.37 0.22 14.98
N GLY A 70 -16.34 -0.27 15.67
CA GLY A 70 -16.38 -1.51 16.45
C GLY A 70 -15.91 -2.76 15.70
N GLY A 71 -15.34 -2.62 14.49
CA GLY A 71 -14.70 -3.73 13.80
C GLY A 71 -13.46 -4.25 14.54
N LEU A 72 -13.33 -5.57 14.65
CA LEU A 72 -12.24 -6.22 15.36
C LEU A 72 -11.09 -6.59 14.42
N LYS A 73 -9.88 -6.68 14.97
CA LYS A 73 -8.72 -7.22 14.26
C LYS A 73 -8.97 -8.68 13.90
N THR A 74 -8.73 -9.06 12.65
CA THR A 74 -8.72 -10.47 12.22
C THR A 74 -7.30 -11.03 12.19
N GLU A 75 -7.15 -12.31 12.55
CA GLU A 75 -5.86 -13.02 12.47
C GLU A 75 -5.37 -13.15 11.02
N ASN A 76 -6.29 -13.49 10.11
CA ASN A 76 -6.00 -13.53 8.68
C ASN A 76 -6.35 -12.19 8.05
N CYS A 77 -5.53 -11.74 7.10
CA CYS A 77 -5.86 -10.57 6.33
C CYS A 77 -7.06 -10.88 5.41
N VAL A 78 -8.04 -9.98 5.36
CA VAL A 78 -9.23 -10.16 4.54
C VAL A 78 -8.93 -9.54 3.18
N GLU A 79 -8.99 -10.35 2.13
CA GLU A 79 -8.84 -9.88 0.75
C GLU A 79 -10.07 -9.05 0.40
N ASN A 80 -9.88 -7.76 0.14
CA ASN A 80 -10.95 -6.91 -0.37
C ASN A 80 -11.07 -7.15 -1.88
N THR A 81 -11.69 -8.26 -2.27
CA THR A 81 -12.25 -8.38 -3.62
C THR A 81 -13.38 -7.36 -3.71
N GLU A 82 -13.45 -6.59 -4.80
CA GLU A 82 -14.34 -5.44 -5.10
C GLU A 82 -15.87 -5.61 -4.84
N HIS A 83 -16.33 -6.62 -4.10
CA HIS A 83 -17.73 -7.02 -3.94
C HIS A 83 -18.17 -7.13 -2.47
N HIS A 84 -17.65 -6.29 -1.59
CA HIS A 84 -18.28 -6.10 -0.28
C HIS A 84 -19.27 -4.93 -0.38
N LEU A 85 -20.54 -5.26 -0.62
CA LEU A 85 -21.65 -4.32 -0.44
C LEU A 85 -21.55 -3.73 0.98
N PRO A 86 -21.57 -2.39 1.15
CA PRO A 86 -21.51 -1.79 2.47
C PRO A 86 -22.70 -2.28 3.29
N ILE A 87 -22.42 -2.96 4.41
CA ILE A 87 -23.45 -3.28 5.41
C ILE A 87 -23.72 -1.98 6.16
N TYR A 88 -24.74 -1.25 5.73
CA TYR A 88 -25.23 -0.09 6.48
C TYR A 88 -25.88 -0.59 7.79
N LEU A 89 -25.13 -0.51 8.89
CA LEU A 89 -25.69 -0.71 10.21
C LEU A 89 -26.43 0.57 10.63
N TYR A 90 -27.76 0.52 10.57
CA TYR A 90 -28.60 1.61 11.06
C TYR A 90 -28.59 1.62 12.59
N SER A 91 -28.09 2.71 13.17
CA SER A 91 -28.22 3.00 14.61
C SER A 91 -29.40 3.97 14.79
N PRO A 92 -30.50 3.59 15.47
CA PRO A 92 -31.52 4.55 15.88
C PRO A 92 -30.94 5.42 16.99
N GLY A 93 -30.99 6.74 16.79
CA GLY A 93 -30.73 7.74 17.82
C GLY A 93 -31.90 7.92 18.79
#